data_AF-A0A2I8VMW5-F1
#
_entry.id   AF-A0A2I8VMW5-F1
#
_cell.length_a   1.000
_cell.length_b   1.000
_cell.length_c   1.000
_cell.angle_alpha   90.00
_cell.angle_beta   90.00
_cell.angle_gamma   90.00
#
_symmetry.space_group_name_H-M   'P 1'
#
loop_
_entity.id
_entity.type
_entity.pdbx_description
1 polymer ?
#
loop_
_entity_poly.entity_id
_entity_poly.type
_entity_poly.pdbx_seq_one_letter_code
_entity_poly.pdbx_strand_id
1 'polypeptide(L)'
;MDCAPFFELVDELVDDSLVRPRRTQTGGQCVVDFFHPSTAARLGDDSLVTAFNRSGIVWAPPARRLGVQLRIPEADEERVRAALERGPFPVERTDHRGASAPDGEMVMLVHYAIRETDVDDDDLRAALAAVAAALDVPHE
;
A
#
# COMPACT_ATOMS: atom_id res chain seq x y z
N MET A 1 -1.49 -23.47 0.95
CA MET A 1 -0.97 -22.29 1.68
C MET A 1 -2.10 -21.73 2.49
N ASP A 2 -1.83 -21.43 3.75
CA ASP A 2 -2.76 -20.71 4.61
C ASP A 2 -2.44 -19.21 4.55
N CYS A 3 -3.43 -18.39 4.20
CA CYS A 3 -3.34 -16.93 4.16
C CYS A 3 -3.97 -16.27 5.39
N ALA A 4 -4.66 -17.02 6.24
CA ALA A 4 -5.36 -16.45 7.40
C ALA A 4 -4.41 -15.67 8.33
N PRO A 5 -3.21 -16.18 8.70
CA PRO A 5 -2.30 -15.44 9.58
C PRO A 5 -1.83 -14.10 8.98
N PHE A 6 -1.64 -14.06 7.66
CA PHE A 6 -1.25 -12.83 6.97
C PHE A 6 -2.39 -11.82 6.93
N PHE A 7 -3.61 -12.26 6.60
CA PHE A 7 -4.76 -11.36 6.60
C PHE A 7 -5.10 -10.84 7.98
N GLU A 8 -5.02 -11.67 9.02
CA GLU A 8 -5.19 -11.24 10.42
C GLU A 8 -4.14 -10.19 10.80
N LEU A 9 -2.88 -10.38 10.38
CA LEU A 9 -1.83 -9.41 10.67
C LEU A 9 -1.99 -8.07 9.94
N VAL A 10 -2.43 -8.12 8.68
CA VAL A 10 -2.80 -6.91 7.93
C VAL A 10 -3.97 -6.21 8.63
N ASP A 11 -4.96 -6.99 9.08
CA ASP A 11 -6.12 -6.43 9.75
C ASP A 11 -5.74 -5.71 11.04
N GLU A 12 -4.87 -6.31 11.83
CA GLU A 12 -4.37 -5.76 13.10
C GLU A 12 -3.58 -4.45 12.91
N LEU A 13 -2.77 -4.37 11.85
CA LEU A 13 -1.79 -3.28 11.72
C LEU A 13 -2.23 -2.14 10.79
N VAL A 14 -3.13 -2.40 9.83
CA VAL A 14 -3.46 -1.39 8.81
C VAL A 14 -4.95 -1.26 8.44
N ASP A 15 -5.87 -2.16 8.86
CA ASP A 15 -7.26 -2.22 8.32
C ASP A 15 -8.01 -0.89 8.39
N ASP A 16 -7.95 -0.23 9.55
CA ASP A 16 -8.64 1.04 9.79
C ASP A 16 -8.17 2.16 8.84
N SER A 17 -6.97 2.01 8.27
CA SER A 17 -6.39 2.94 7.31
C SER A 17 -6.62 2.51 5.84
N LEU A 18 -7.23 1.36 5.55
CA LEU A 18 -7.45 0.89 4.18
C LEU A 18 -8.80 1.33 3.64
N VAL A 19 -8.82 1.94 2.44
CA VAL A 19 -10.09 2.27 1.76
C VAL A 19 -10.48 1.14 0.79
N ARG A 20 -11.65 0.53 1.03
CA ARG A 20 -12.23 -0.57 0.24
C ARG A 20 -11.23 -1.74 0.00
N PRO A 21 -10.66 -2.33 1.07
CA PRO A 21 -9.70 -3.41 0.94
C PRO A 21 -10.33 -4.65 0.29
N ARG A 22 -9.53 -5.38 -0.48
CA ARG A 22 -9.88 -6.66 -1.10
C ARG A 22 -8.79 -7.67 -0.83
N ARG A 23 -9.17 -8.81 -0.25
CA ARG A 23 -8.30 -9.96 -0.02
C ARG A 23 -8.42 -10.94 -1.18
N THR A 24 -7.29 -11.37 -1.73
CA THR A 24 -7.22 -12.33 -2.83
C THR A 24 -6.15 -13.37 -2.53
N GLN A 25 -6.43 -14.62 -2.87
CA GLN A 25 -5.44 -15.69 -2.87
C GLN A 25 -5.25 -16.20 -4.29
N THR A 26 -4.04 -16.11 -4.82
CA THR A 26 -3.74 -16.52 -6.21
C THR A 26 -2.29 -16.93 -6.35
N GLY A 27 -2.00 -17.96 -7.16
CA GLY A 27 -0.63 -18.34 -7.52
C GLY A 27 0.31 -18.63 -6.34
N GLY A 28 -0.22 -19.03 -5.17
CA GLY A 28 0.59 -19.16 -3.96
C GLY A 28 1.03 -17.81 -3.37
N GLN A 29 0.17 -16.80 -3.45
CA GLN A 29 0.35 -15.48 -2.86
C GLN A 29 -0.95 -15.08 -2.17
N CYS A 30 -0.81 -14.38 -1.05
CA CYS A 30 -1.86 -13.70 -0.33
C CYS A 30 -1.73 -12.21 -0.66
N VAL A 31 -2.81 -11.60 -1.14
CA VAL A 31 -2.81 -10.22 -1.64
C VAL A 31 -3.90 -9.42 -0.94
N VAL A 32 -3.55 -8.23 -0.46
CA VAL A 32 -4.51 -7.21 -0.01
C VAL A 32 -4.35 -5.99 -0.90
N ASP A 33 -5.36 -5.71 -1.71
CA ASP A 33 -5.41 -4.51 -2.56
C ASP A 33 -6.42 -3.51 -1.99
N PHE A 34 -6.08 -2.23 -1.99
CA PHE A 34 -6.91 -1.17 -1.41
C PHE A 34 -6.67 0.15 -2.14
N PHE A 35 -7.50 1.16 -1.90
CA PHE A 35 -7.22 2.52 -2.29
C PHE A 35 -6.52 3.24 -1.15
N HIS A 36 -5.43 3.94 -1.45
CA HIS A 36 -4.75 4.74 -0.42
C HIS A 36 -5.70 5.85 0.07
N PRO A 37 -5.78 6.14 1.38
CA PRO A 37 -6.64 7.18 1.93
C PRO A 37 -6.53 8.53 1.22
N SER A 38 -5.31 9.07 1.07
CA SER A 38 -5.09 10.32 0.34
C SER A 38 -5.55 10.27 -1.12
N THR A 39 -5.36 9.15 -1.81
CA THR A 39 -5.83 8.97 -3.19
C THR A 39 -7.36 8.92 -3.24
N ALA A 40 -7.99 8.25 -2.28
CA ALA A 40 -9.44 8.20 -2.14
C ALA A 40 -10.04 9.56 -1.83
N ALA A 41 -9.47 10.29 -0.87
CA ALA A 41 -9.90 11.63 -0.52
C ALA A 41 -9.77 12.60 -1.70
N ARG A 42 -8.69 12.47 -2.50
CA ARG A 42 -8.44 13.37 -3.62
C ARG A 42 -9.27 13.08 -4.86
N LEU A 43 -9.44 11.80 -5.21
CA LEU A 43 -10.16 11.40 -6.42
C LEU A 43 -11.66 11.21 -6.18
N GLY A 44 -12.09 11.01 -4.94
CA GLY A 44 -13.48 10.70 -4.64
C GLY A 44 -13.90 9.30 -5.07
N ASP A 45 -14.91 8.78 -4.38
CA ASP A 45 -15.34 7.38 -4.46
C ASP A 45 -15.76 6.90 -5.86
N ASP A 46 -16.30 7.80 -6.70
CA ASP A 46 -16.77 7.50 -8.06
C ASP A 46 -15.61 7.32 -9.06
N SER A 47 -14.45 7.91 -8.78
CA SER A 47 -13.25 7.80 -9.62
C SER A 47 -12.34 6.62 -9.20
N LEU A 48 -12.64 5.96 -8.08
CA LEU A 48 -11.94 4.77 -7.58
C LEU A 48 -12.39 3.48 -8.28
N VAL A 49 -12.20 3.42 -9.60
CA VAL A 49 -12.62 2.27 -10.41
C VAL A 49 -11.46 1.52 -11.05
N THR A 50 -10.29 2.17 -11.21
CA THR A 50 -9.18 1.58 -11.95
C THR A 50 -8.15 0.92 -11.04
N ALA A 51 -7.48 -0.10 -11.57
CA ALA A 51 -6.32 -0.71 -10.92
C ALA A 51 -5.18 0.29 -10.72
N PHE A 52 -5.16 1.42 -11.45
CA PHE A 52 -4.13 2.46 -11.35
C PHE A 52 -4.15 3.20 -10.00
N ASN A 53 -5.31 3.35 -9.37
CA ASN A 53 -5.44 4.08 -8.11
C ASN A 53 -5.22 3.19 -6.87
N ARG A 54 -5.00 1.88 -7.07
CA ARG A 54 -4.87 0.90 -5.99
C ARG A 54 -3.44 0.74 -5.52
N SER A 55 -3.28 0.69 -4.21
CA SER A 55 -2.11 0.16 -3.51
C SER A 55 -2.31 -1.33 -3.23
N GLY A 56 -1.23 -2.04 -2.89
CA GLY A 56 -1.28 -3.48 -2.64
C GLY A 56 -0.19 -3.98 -1.71
N ILE A 57 -0.50 -5.00 -0.92
CA ILE A 57 0.42 -5.76 -0.06
C ILE A 57 0.32 -7.23 -0.46
N VAL A 58 1.45 -7.86 -0.75
CA VAL A 58 1.56 -9.23 -1.25
C VAL A 58 2.50 -10.00 -0.36
N TRP A 59 2.06 -11.18 0.08
CA TRP A 59 2.87 -12.10 0.86
C TRP A 59 2.82 -13.51 0.27
N ALA A 60 3.98 -14.17 0.19
CA ALA A 60 4.10 -15.56 -0.25
C ALA A 60 4.82 -16.42 0.80
N PRO A 61 4.13 -16.91 1.85
CA PRO A 61 4.73 -17.66 2.95
C PRO A 61 5.70 -18.81 2.56
N PRO A 62 5.37 -19.72 1.62
CA PRO A 62 6.23 -20.86 1.28
C PRO A 62 7.51 -20.44 0.56
N ALA A 63 7.58 -19.20 0.08
CA ALA A 63 8.76 -18.61 -0.53
C ALA A 63 9.29 -17.39 0.25
N ARG A 64 8.65 -17.03 1.36
CA ARG A 64 8.91 -15.84 2.20
C ARG A 64 9.21 -14.57 1.38
N ARG A 65 8.28 -14.21 0.50
CA ARG A 65 8.41 -13.00 -0.34
C ARG A 65 7.39 -11.95 0.03
N LEU A 66 7.87 -10.73 0.26
CA LEU A 66 7.06 -9.54 0.49
C LEU A 66 7.10 -8.64 -0.74
N GLY A 67 5.93 -8.21 -1.19
CA GLY A 67 5.77 -7.15 -2.18
C GLY A 67 4.80 -6.11 -1.65
N VAL A 68 5.23 -4.88 -1.48
CA VAL A 68 4.35 -3.76 -1.14
C VAL A 68 4.38 -2.76 -2.28
N GLN A 69 3.23 -2.27 -2.69
CA GLN A 69 3.10 -1.15 -3.60
C GLN A 69 2.20 -0.09 -2.99
N LEU A 70 2.74 1.12 -2.78
CA LEU A 70 1.98 2.28 -2.31
C LEU A 70 1.86 3.30 -3.44
N ARG A 71 0.66 3.85 -3.61
CA ARG A 71 0.35 4.88 -4.60
C ARG A 71 -0.38 6.02 -3.92
N ILE A 72 0.25 7.18 -3.91
CA ILE A 72 -0.16 8.35 -3.13
C ILE A 72 -0.17 9.60 -4.01
N PRO A 73 -0.94 10.64 -3.67
CA PRO A 73 -0.76 11.96 -4.27
C PRO A 73 0.67 12.48 -4.08
N GLU A 74 1.21 13.17 -5.09
CA GLU A 74 2.56 13.76 -5.05
C GLU A 74 2.73 14.74 -3.87
N ALA A 75 1.66 15.41 -3.46
CA ALA A 75 1.66 16.30 -2.30
C ALA A 75 2.06 15.60 -0.98
N ASP A 76 1.91 14.27 -0.91
CA ASP A 76 2.26 13.47 0.27
C ASP A 76 3.64 12.81 0.16
N GLU A 77 4.38 13.02 -0.94
CA GLU A 77 5.60 12.29 -1.28
C GLU A 77 6.63 12.32 -0.13
N GLU A 78 7.01 13.51 0.32
CA GLU A 78 8.08 13.66 1.30
C GLU A 78 7.75 13.01 2.64
N ARG A 79 6.48 13.12 3.07
CA ARG A 79 6.01 12.56 4.34
C ARG A 79 6.00 11.04 4.30
N VAL A 80 5.44 10.47 3.23
CA VAL A 80 5.39 9.02 3.05
C VAL A 80 6.79 8.44 2.88
N ARG A 81 7.66 9.09 2.10
CA ARG A 81 9.07 8.68 1.96
C ARG A 81 9.75 8.60 3.32
N ALA A 82 9.63 9.64 4.14
CA ALA A 82 10.24 9.69 5.47
C ALA A 82 9.68 8.63 6.44
N ALA A 83 8.42 8.19 6.27
CA ALA A 83 7.84 7.08 7.02
C ALA A 83 8.42 5.74 6.58
N LEU A 84 8.50 5.50 5.26
CA LEU A 84 9.00 4.26 4.69
C LEU A 84 10.51 4.05 4.91
N GLU A 85 11.30 5.13 4.92
CA GLU A 85 12.75 5.09 5.20
C GLU A 85 13.10 4.57 6.61
N ARG A 86 12.14 4.53 7.53
CA ARG A 86 12.31 3.97 8.89
C ARG A 86 12.02 2.46 8.95
N GLY A 87 11.49 1.89 7.87
CA GLY A 87 11.16 0.47 7.79
C GLY A 87 12.39 -0.44 7.65
N PRO A 88 12.19 -1.76 7.74
CA PRO A 88 13.28 -2.73 7.69
C PRO A 88 13.88 -2.90 6.28
N PHE A 89 13.16 -2.47 5.24
CA PHE A 89 13.52 -2.72 3.85
C PHE A 89 13.70 -1.43 3.04
N PRO A 90 14.58 -1.45 2.02
CA PRO A 90 14.69 -0.33 1.11
C PRO A 90 13.41 -0.17 0.29
N VAL A 91 13.01 1.07 0.05
CA VAL A 91 11.88 1.42 -0.80
C VAL A 91 12.38 1.95 -2.14
N GLU A 92 11.80 1.45 -3.23
CA GLU A 92 12.05 1.90 -4.59
C GLU A 92 10.94 2.88 -5.02
N ARG A 93 11.30 4.07 -5.50
CA ARG A 93 10.38 4.96 -6.22
C ARG A 93 10.32 4.53 -7.69
N THR A 94 9.19 3.99 -8.13
CA THR A 94 9.14 3.28 -9.44
C THR A 94 8.64 4.14 -10.60
N ASP A 95 7.61 4.97 -10.42
CA ASP A 95 7.03 5.82 -11.48
C ASP A 95 6.02 6.84 -10.90
N HIS A 96 5.53 7.77 -11.73
CA HIS A 96 4.37 8.61 -11.44
C HIS A 96 3.39 8.62 -12.61
N ARG A 97 2.07 8.66 -12.35
CA ARG A 97 1.10 8.98 -13.41
C ARG A 97 -0.04 9.86 -12.93
N GLY A 98 -0.63 10.59 -13.87
CA GLY A 98 -1.76 11.47 -13.62
C GLY A 98 -3.11 10.73 -13.67
N ALA A 99 -4.01 11.11 -12.77
CA ALA A 99 -5.41 10.75 -12.77
C ALA A 99 -6.27 12.03 -12.74
N SER A 100 -7.42 12.02 -13.45
CA SER A 100 -8.36 13.14 -13.39
C SER A 100 -9.27 12.99 -12.17
N ALA A 101 -9.35 14.03 -11.35
CA ALA A 101 -10.35 14.18 -10.31
C ALA A 101 -11.73 14.57 -10.90
N PRO A 102 -12.82 14.42 -10.13
CA PRO A 102 -14.19 14.73 -10.60
C PRO A 102 -14.42 16.18 -11.01
N ASP A 103 -13.67 17.11 -10.43
CA ASP A 103 -13.70 18.55 -10.73
C ASP A 103 -12.86 18.94 -11.96
N GLY A 104 -12.20 17.97 -12.60
CA GLY A 104 -11.32 18.16 -13.75
C GLY A 104 -9.87 18.46 -13.39
N GLU A 105 -9.51 18.49 -12.10
CA GLU A 105 -8.11 18.63 -11.69
C GLU A 105 -7.29 17.37 -12.03
N MET A 106 -6.05 17.57 -12.48
CA MET A 106 -5.09 16.48 -12.67
C MET A 106 -4.32 16.21 -11.38
N VAL A 107 -4.54 15.04 -10.80
CA VAL A 107 -3.85 14.55 -9.60
C VAL A 107 -2.69 13.66 -10.02
N MET A 108 -1.47 14.05 -9.64
CA MET A 108 -0.28 13.24 -9.86
C MET A 108 -0.12 12.23 -8.73
N LEU A 109 0.02 10.95 -9.07
CA LEU A 109 0.29 9.89 -8.11
C LEU A 109 1.75 9.44 -8.20
N VAL A 110 2.41 9.33 -7.06
CA VAL A 110 3.76 8.80 -6.91
C VAL A 110 3.69 7.37 -6.40
N HIS A 111 4.54 6.50 -6.94
CA HIS A 111 4.57 5.08 -6.59
C HIS A 111 5.83 4.68 -5.84
N TYR A 112 5.62 3.92 -4.76
CA TYR A 112 6.66 3.27 -3.98
C TYR A 112 6.48 1.76 -3.99
N ALA A 113 7.60 1.03 -3.99
CA ALA A 113 7.62 -0.41 -3.93
C ALA A 113 8.65 -0.94 -2.93
N ILE A 114 8.27 -1.96 -2.17
CA ILE A 114 9.17 -2.81 -1.40
C ILE A 114 9.09 -4.21 -2.01
N ARG A 115 10.24 -4.83 -2.29
CA ARG A 115 10.33 -6.19 -2.82
C ARG A 115 11.46 -6.91 -2.12
N GLU A 116 11.12 -7.92 -1.33
CA GLU A 116 12.12 -8.66 -0.56
C GLU A 116 11.84 -10.16 -0.50
N THR A 117 12.91 -10.93 -0.29
CA THR A 117 12.94 -12.39 -0.16
C THR A 117 13.49 -12.79 1.21
N ASP A 118 13.22 -14.02 1.64
CA ASP A 118 13.67 -14.55 2.94
C ASP A 118 13.18 -13.76 4.15
N VAL A 119 12.08 -13.03 3.99
CA VAL A 119 11.45 -12.19 5.02
C VAL A 119 10.93 -13.06 6.16
N ASP A 120 11.26 -12.70 7.40
CA ASP A 120 10.70 -13.34 8.59
C ASP A 120 9.45 -12.61 9.11
N ASP A 121 8.85 -13.16 10.17
CA ASP A 121 7.61 -12.61 10.72
C ASP A 121 7.81 -11.26 11.42
N ASP A 122 9.00 -10.99 11.97
CA ASP A 122 9.30 -9.73 12.66
C ASP A 122 9.56 -8.61 11.65
N ASP A 123 10.29 -8.93 10.57
CA ASP A 123 10.46 -8.05 9.42
C ASP A 123 9.12 -7.74 8.74
N LEU A 124 8.26 -8.75 8.58
CA LEU A 124 6.92 -8.57 8.03
C LEU A 124 6.10 -7.60 8.89
N ARG A 125 6.11 -7.76 10.22
CA ARG A 125 5.45 -6.85 11.16
C ARG A 125 5.99 -5.43 11.05
N ALA A 126 7.31 -5.27 11.05
CA ALA A 126 7.96 -3.98 10.94
C ALA A 126 7.66 -3.29 9.60
N ALA A 127 7.61 -4.04 8.51
CA ALA A 127 7.21 -3.53 7.20
C ALA A 127 5.75 -3.09 7.16
N LEU A 128 4.83 -3.89 7.72
CA LEU A 128 3.41 -3.51 7.83
C LEU A 128 3.20 -2.29 8.72
N ALA A 129 3.96 -2.15 9.81
CA ALA A 129 3.93 -0.95 10.64
C ALA A 129 4.45 0.31 9.91
N ALA A 130 5.50 0.16 9.07
CA ALA A 130 5.97 1.26 8.23
C ALA A 130 4.93 1.65 7.17
N VAL A 131 4.20 0.67 6.62
CA VAL A 131 3.06 0.92 5.73
C VAL A 131 1.93 1.63 6.48
N ALA A 132 1.57 1.19 7.68
CA ALA A 132 0.57 1.86 8.52
C ALA A 132 0.90 3.35 8.70
N ALA A 133 2.14 3.65 9.08
CA ALA A 133 2.61 5.03 9.23
C ALA A 133 2.59 5.84 7.92
N ALA A 134 2.69 5.19 6.76
CA ALA A 134 2.56 5.83 5.46
C ALA A 134 1.09 6.10 5.07
N LEU A 135 0.15 5.28 5.55
CA LEU A 135 -1.29 5.43 5.32
C LEU A 135 -1.92 6.46 6.26
N ASP A 136 -1.42 6.53 7.50
CA ASP A 136 -1.96 7.36 8.58
C ASP A 136 -1.37 8.77 8.54
N VAL A 137 -1.79 9.55 7.53
CA VAL A 137 -1.41 10.97 7.41
C VAL A 137 -2.69 11.81 7.44
N PRO A 138 -2.90 12.65 8.47
CA PRO A 138 -4.04 13.54 8.53
C PRO A 138 -4.05 14.51 7.34
N HIS A 139 -5.23 14.70 6.75
CA HIS A 139 -5.51 15.90 5.99
C HIS A 139 -5.60 17.06 6.99
N GLU A 140 -4.56 17.90 7.07
CA GLU A 140 -4.71 19.27 7.58
C GLU A 140 -5.38 20.16 6.53
#